data_AF-A0A815ZDJ0-F1
#
_entry.id   AF-A0A815ZDJ0-F1
#
_cell.length_a   1.000
_cell.length_b   1.000
_cell.length_c   1.000
_cell.angle_alpha   90.00
_cell.angle_beta   90.00
_cell.angle_gamma   90.00
#
_symmetry.space_group_name_H-M   'P 1'
#
loop_
_entity.id
_entity.type
_entity.pdbx_description
1 polymer ?
#
loop_
_entity_poly.entity_id
_entity_poly.type
_entity_poly.pdbx_seq_one_letter_code
_entity_poly.pdbx_strand_id
1 'polypeptide(L)'
;MHSITSTASAMEDIARGVRSLYPDIYVVSIEIGNGKVDSYLLPLDVQVEKFCESIDSNPRLREGFNLLGYSQGSIIARGAVECCSLPVYNLITLSDIHQDLLTKYAYVTAIQNAISPANYWRDPEQLDRYYSNCHYLSDINNERGTPNGIYRENILKLNSFVMTYSNIDEVVMPRQSGLFMGYMKNSLEIETWNNSRQFTTAE
;
A
#
# COMPACT_ATOMS: atom_id res chain seq x y z
N MET A 1 1.56 4.83 -9.03
CA MET A 1 0.22 4.69 -8.43
C MET A 1 -0.06 5.90 -7.55
N HIS A 2 -1.19 6.58 -7.75
CA HIS A 2 -1.53 7.84 -7.07
C HIS A 2 -2.18 7.62 -5.68
N SER A 3 -2.40 8.71 -4.95
CA SER A 3 -3.04 8.74 -3.63
C SER A 3 -4.57 8.58 -3.69
N ILE A 4 -5.17 8.46 -2.51
CA ILE A 4 -6.60 8.58 -2.27
C ILE A 4 -7.15 9.95 -2.72
N THR A 5 -8.41 9.99 -3.13
CA THR A 5 -9.12 11.20 -3.57
C THR A 5 -8.42 11.94 -4.72
N SER A 6 -7.60 11.22 -5.48
CA SER A 6 -6.74 11.74 -6.55
C SER A 6 -6.91 10.94 -7.84
N THR A 7 -6.17 11.31 -8.87
CA THR A 7 -6.19 10.67 -10.20
C THR A 7 -4.76 10.45 -10.69
N ALA A 8 -4.60 9.66 -11.75
CA ALA A 8 -3.31 9.41 -12.39
C ALA A 8 -2.60 10.69 -12.86
N SER A 9 -3.36 11.73 -13.23
CA SER A 9 -2.81 13.03 -13.63
C SER A 9 -2.08 13.76 -12.50
N ALA A 10 -2.40 13.49 -11.23
CA ALA A 10 -1.69 14.06 -10.10
C ALA A 10 -0.22 13.60 -10.00
N MET A 11 0.13 12.52 -10.69
CA MET A 11 1.49 12.01 -10.76
C MET A 11 2.32 12.66 -11.88
N GLU A 12 1.75 13.58 -12.67
CA GLU A 12 2.40 14.09 -13.88
C GLU A 12 3.68 14.88 -13.57
N ASP A 13 3.75 15.61 -12.46
CA ASP A 13 4.97 16.33 -12.09
C ASP A 13 6.13 15.37 -11.76
N ILE A 14 5.83 14.27 -11.05
CA ILE A 14 6.79 13.20 -10.79
C ILE A 14 7.20 12.54 -12.11
N ALA A 15 6.23 12.20 -12.96
CA ALA A 15 6.49 11.57 -14.25
C ALA A 15 7.35 12.45 -15.17
N ARG A 16 7.08 13.76 -15.20
CA ARG A 16 7.86 14.75 -15.95
C ARG A 16 9.29 14.85 -15.42
N GLY A 17 9.47 14.87 -14.10
CA GLY A 17 10.79 14.85 -13.47
C GLY A 17 11.61 13.63 -13.90
N VAL A 18 11.00 12.44 -13.87
CA VAL A 18 11.65 11.18 -14.30
C VAL A 18 12.01 11.22 -15.78
N ARG A 19 11.10 11.62 -16.67
CA ARG A 19 11.37 11.75 -18.11
C ARG A 19 12.46 12.79 -18.40
N SER A 20 12.54 13.86 -17.61
CA SER A 20 13.61 14.86 -17.75
C SER A 20 15.00 14.32 -17.41
N LEU A 21 15.08 13.36 -16.49
CA LEU A 21 16.35 12.71 -16.10
C LEU A 21 16.71 11.56 -17.05
N TYR A 22 15.70 10.88 -17.59
CA TYR A 22 15.86 9.72 -18.47
C TYR A 22 14.92 9.86 -19.69
N PRO A 23 15.36 10.53 -20.77
CA PRO A 23 14.48 10.91 -21.89
C PRO A 23 13.75 9.75 -22.58
N ASP A 24 14.39 8.57 -22.66
CA ASP A 24 13.83 7.39 -23.33
C ASP A 24 12.98 6.51 -22.41
N ILE A 25 12.83 6.87 -21.13
CA ILE A 25 12.09 6.06 -20.18
C ILE A 25 10.59 6.11 -20.47
N TYR A 26 9.96 4.93 -20.44
CA TYR A 26 8.51 4.85 -20.45
C TYR A 26 7.97 5.07 -19.03
N VAL A 27 7.18 6.13 -18.85
CA VAL A 27 6.47 6.39 -17.59
C VAL A 27 4.97 6.39 -17.84
N VAL A 28 4.25 5.55 -17.11
CA VAL A 28 2.80 5.48 -17.11
C VAL A 28 2.27 5.61 -15.68
N SER A 29 1.29 6.49 -15.50
CA SER A 29 0.52 6.61 -14.27
C SER A 29 -0.77 5.80 -14.44
N ILE A 30 -0.97 4.80 -13.59
CA ILE A 30 -2.16 3.94 -13.63
C ILE A 30 -3.34 4.66 -12.96
N GLU A 31 -4.48 4.66 -13.64
CA GLU A 31 -5.78 5.13 -13.14
C GLU A 31 -6.67 3.91 -12.84
N ILE A 32 -7.32 3.89 -11.68
CA ILE A 32 -8.21 2.80 -11.29
C ILE A 32 -9.65 3.30 -11.30
N GLY A 33 -10.51 2.65 -12.08
CA GLY A 33 -11.94 2.96 -12.13
C GLY A 33 -12.22 4.43 -12.44
N ASN A 34 -13.11 5.06 -11.67
CA ASN A 34 -13.48 6.48 -11.76
C ASN A 34 -12.51 7.42 -11.03
N GLY A 35 -11.25 6.99 -10.86
CA GLY A 35 -10.16 7.75 -10.27
C GLY A 35 -10.44 8.30 -8.89
N LYS A 36 -10.63 9.62 -8.77
CA LYS A 36 -10.83 10.29 -7.47
C LYS A 36 -11.93 9.65 -6.63
N VAL A 37 -13.04 9.25 -7.24
CA VAL A 37 -14.17 8.65 -6.52
C VAL A 37 -13.83 7.23 -6.06
N ASP A 38 -13.36 6.39 -6.98
CA ASP A 38 -13.10 4.98 -6.70
C ASP A 38 -11.88 4.78 -5.81
N SER A 39 -10.90 5.69 -5.84
CA SER A 39 -9.78 5.67 -4.90
C SER A 39 -10.24 5.76 -3.43
N TYR A 40 -11.41 6.33 -3.15
CA TYR A 40 -12.00 6.36 -1.81
C TYR A 40 -13.07 5.28 -1.61
N LEU A 41 -13.94 5.05 -2.61
CA LEU A 41 -15.15 4.22 -2.47
C LEU A 41 -15.00 2.77 -2.96
N LEU A 42 -13.85 2.41 -3.51
CA LEU A 42 -13.56 1.04 -3.93
C LEU A 42 -12.62 0.37 -2.90
N PRO A 43 -12.94 -0.83 -2.39
CA PRO A 43 -12.07 -1.50 -1.44
C PRO A 43 -10.72 -1.87 -2.09
N LEU A 44 -9.66 -1.92 -1.27
CA LEU A 44 -8.28 -1.98 -1.78
C LEU A 44 -7.91 -3.29 -2.47
N ASP A 45 -8.50 -4.41 -2.06
CA ASP A 45 -8.35 -5.69 -2.75
C ASP A 45 -8.83 -5.60 -4.22
N VAL A 46 -9.98 -4.97 -4.45
CA VAL A 46 -10.50 -4.72 -5.80
C VAL A 46 -9.64 -3.68 -6.55
N GLN A 47 -9.11 -2.67 -5.86
CA GLN A 47 -8.17 -1.74 -6.50
C GLN A 47 -6.88 -2.46 -6.94
N VAL A 48 -6.34 -3.38 -6.13
CA VAL A 48 -5.16 -4.18 -6.48
C VAL A 48 -5.43 -5.08 -7.67
N GLU A 49 -6.57 -5.77 -7.70
CA GLU A 49 -6.96 -6.62 -8.84
C GLU A 49 -6.95 -5.80 -10.15
N LYS A 50 -7.64 -4.65 -10.15
CA LYS A 50 -7.69 -3.74 -11.31
C LYS A 50 -6.34 -3.18 -11.69
N PHE A 51 -5.50 -2.89 -10.69
CA PHE A 51 -4.14 -2.45 -10.94
C PHE A 51 -3.34 -3.55 -11.66
N CYS A 52 -3.40 -4.79 -11.19
CA CYS A 52 -2.71 -5.92 -11.81
C CYS A 52 -3.19 -6.18 -13.25
N GLU A 53 -4.50 -6.13 -13.49
CA GLU A 53 -5.07 -6.22 -14.85
C GLU A 53 -4.53 -5.11 -15.78
N SER A 54 -4.37 -3.89 -15.27
CA SER A 54 -3.81 -2.77 -16.02
C SER A 54 -2.33 -2.97 -16.35
N ILE A 55 -1.56 -3.61 -15.46
CA ILE A 55 -0.17 -3.94 -15.71
C ILE A 55 -0.05 -5.05 -16.76
N ASP A 56 -0.80 -6.15 -16.63
CA ASP A 56 -0.75 -7.31 -17.53
C ASP A 56 -1.17 -6.96 -18.96
N SER A 57 -2.13 -6.04 -19.10
CA SER A 57 -2.59 -5.55 -20.39
C SER A 57 -1.60 -4.60 -21.07
N ASN A 58 -0.56 -4.10 -20.37
CA ASN A 58 0.42 -3.18 -20.92
C ASN A 58 1.68 -3.92 -21.43
N PRO A 59 1.88 -4.04 -22.77
CA PRO A 59 3.01 -4.78 -23.32
C PRO A 59 4.37 -4.18 -22.98
N ARG A 60 4.43 -2.87 -22.66
CA ARG A 60 5.69 -2.18 -22.32
C ARG A 60 6.18 -2.50 -20.91
N LEU A 61 5.38 -3.19 -20.09
CA LEU A 61 5.72 -3.55 -18.71
C LEU A 61 6.10 -5.03 -18.56
N ARG A 62 6.00 -5.84 -19.63
CA ARG A 62 6.22 -7.30 -19.58
C ARG A 62 7.67 -7.70 -19.30
N GLU A 63 8.62 -6.90 -19.76
CA GLU A 63 10.06 -7.12 -19.55
C GLU A 63 10.55 -6.55 -18.21
N GLY A 64 9.61 -6.18 -17.34
CA GLY A 64 9.85 -5.67 -16.00
C GLY A 64 9.95 -4.15 -15.92
N PHE A 65 9.71 -3.63 -14.73
CA PHE A 65 9.57 -2.20 -14.49
C PHE A 65 9.87 -1.81 -13.05
N ASN A 66 10.10 -0.51 -12.83
CA ASN A 66 10.12 0.07 -11.48
C ASN A 66 8.72 0.56 -11.13
N LEU A 67 8.32 0.36 -9.88
CA LEU A 67 6.99 0.75 -9.39
C LEU A 67 7.13 1.80 -8.29
N LEU A 68 6.44 2.93 -8.48
CA LEU A 68 6.32 3.97 -7.47
C LEU A 68 4.87 4.08 -7.00
N GLY A 69 4.67 3.95 -5.70
CA GLY A 69 3.40 4.24 -5.03
C GLY A 69 3.51 5.53 -4.21
N TYR A 70 2.48 6.36 -4.27
CA TYR A 70 2.36 7.58 -3.47
C TYR A 70 1.15 7.48 -2.54
N SER A 71 1.35 7.72 -1.24
CA SER A 71 0.31 7.69 -0.21
C SER A 71 -0.43 6.34 -0.18
N GLN A 72 -1.77 6.31 -0.28
CA GLN A 72 -2.53 5.06 -0.43
C GLN A 72 -2.03 4.18 -1.60
N GLY A 73 -1.54 4.81 -2.67
CA GLY A 73 -0.94 4.13 -3.80
C GLY A 73 0.30 3.28 -3.45
N SER A 74 0.98 3.57 -2.34
CA SER A 74 2.05 2.72 -1.79
C SER A 74 1.53 1.38 -1.31
N ILE A 75 0.36 1.36 -0.67
CA ILE A 75 -0.25 0.14 -0.14
C ILE A 75 -0.83 -0.70 -1.29
N ILE A 76 -1.39 -0.06 -2.31
CA ILE A 76 -1.84 -0.73 -3.55
C ILE A 76 -0.65 -1.32 -4.29
N ALA A 77 0.42 -0.53 -4.50
CA ALA A 77 1.62 -0.97 -5.19
C ALA A 77 2.28 -2.17 -4.50
N ARG A 78 2.37 -2.15 -3.16
CA ARG A 78 2.91 -3.28 -2.39
C ARG A 78 2.03 -4.53 -2.51
N GLY A 79 0.72 -4.38 -2.30
CA GLY A 79 -0.22 -5.51 -2.42
C GLY A 79 -0.19 -6.13 -3.83
N ALA A 80 -0.04 -5.30 -4.88
CA ALA A 80 0.12 -5.81 -6.25
C ALA A 80 1.40 -6.64 -6.43
N VAL A 81 2.53 -6.21 -5.84
CA VAL A 81 3.77 -7.00 -5.85
C VAL A 81 3.56 -8.34 -5.13
N GLU A 82 2.93 -8.32 -3.95
CA GLU A 82 2.69 -9.52 -3.15
C GLU A 82 1.74 -10.50 -3.83
N CYS A 83 0.62 -10.01 -4.38
CA CYS A 83 -0.47 -10.84 -4.87
C CYS A 83 -0.30 -11.30 -6.33
N CYS A 84 0.25 -10.47 -7.22
CA CYS A 84 0.11 -10.67 -8.67
C CYS A 84 1.39 -11.18 -9.37
N SER A 85 2.46 -11.51 -8.64
CA SER A 85 3.72 -12.02 -9.20
C SER A 85 4.26 -11.16 -10.37
N LEU A 86 4.13 -9.83 -10.26
CA LEU A 86 4.51 -8.89 -11.31
C LEU A 86 6.04 -8.80 -11.47
N PRO A 87 6.57 -8.51 -12.68
CA PRO A 87 8.01 -8.37 -12.93
C PRO A 87 8.55 -7.01 -12.42
N VAL A 88 8.31 -6.68 -11.15
CA VAL A 88 8.79 -5.43 -10.55
C VAL A 88 10.26 -5.58 -10.13
N TYR A 89 11.11 -4.67 -10.60
CA TYR A 89 12.51 -4.60 -10.19
C TYR A 89 12.66 -3.89 -8.86
N ASN A 90 12.18 -2.65 -8.79
CA ASN A 90 12.30 -1.81 -7.60
C ASN A 90 10.93 -1.26 -7.23
N LEU A 91 10.56 -1.42 -5.96
CA LEU A 91 9.38 -0.80 -5.38
C LEU A 91 9.80 0.43 -4.57
N ILE A 92 9.21 1.59 -4.87
CA ILE A 92 9.43 2.84 -4.15
C ILE A 92 8.09 3.26 -3.54
N THR A 93 8.05 3.39 -2.22
CA THR A 93 6.86 3.85 -1.49
C THR A 93 7.10 5.22 -0.88
N LEU A 94 6.31 6.18 -1.34
CA LEU A 94 6.24 7.54 -0.80
C LEU A 94 5.05 7.59 0.15
N SER A 95 5.25 7.20 1.41
CA SER A 95 4.16 6.85 2.32
C SER A 95 3.59 8.07 3.06
N ASP A 96 2.47 8.59 2.56
CA ASP A 96 1.51 9.41 3.30
C ASP A 96 0.23 8.57 3.62
N ILE A 97 0.14 7.85 4.74
CA ILE A 97 -1.08 7.13 5.19
C ILE A 97 -1.96 8.02 6.06
N HIS A 98 -3.09 8.47 5.55
CA HIS A 98 -4.00 9.40 6.23
C HIS A 98 -4.62 8.84 7.52
N GLN A 99 -4.61 9.65 8.59
CA GLN A 99 -5.58 9.51 9.67
C GLN A 99 -7.00 9.80 9.15
N ASP A 100 -7.94 8.88 9.34
CA ASP A 100 -9.34 9.11 9.05
C ASP A 100 -10.22 8.79 10.27
N LEU A 101 -11.41 9.40 10.32
CA LEU A 101 -12.37 9.38 11.42
C LEU A 101 -13.09 8.02 11.56
N LEU A 102 -12.43 6.92 11.19
CA LEU A 102 -13.03 5.61 11.02
C LEU A 102 -13.00 4.75 12.29
N THR A 103 -12.29 5.15 13.35
CA THR A 103 -12.02 4.31 14.55
C THR A 103 -13.19 3.44 14.99
N LYS A 104 -14.38 3.99 15.19
CA LYS A 104 -15.54 3.23 15.70
C LYS A 104 -16.08 2.18 14.71
N TYR A 105 -16.07 2.47 13.41
CA TYR A 105 -16.78 1.68 12.39
C TYR A 105 -15.87 1.05 11.33
N ALA A 106 -14.56 1.30 11.39
CA ALA A 106 -13.58 0.81 10.43
C ALA A 106 -13.74 -0.69 10.18
N TYR A 107 -13.96 -1.46 11.25
CA TYR A 107 -14.03 -2.93 11.21
C TYR A 107 -15.44 -3.51 11.02
N VAL A 108 -16.39 -2.69 10.57
CA VAL A 108 -17.71 -3.14 10.12
C VAL A 108 -17.60 -3.62 8.67
N THR A 109 -18.10 -4.82 8.36
CA THR A 109 -18.01 -5.43 7.01
C THR A 109 -18.48 -4.52 5.89
N ALA A 110 -19.61 -3.83 6.09
CA ALA A 110 -20.13 -2.89 5.09
C ALA A 110 -19.17 -1.71 4.81
N ILE A 111 -18.43 -1.26 5.82
CA ILE A 111 -17.44 -0.18 5.68
C ILE A 111 -16.16 -0.72 5.03
N GLN A 112 -15.68 -1.90 5.45
CA GLN A 112 -14.54 -2.57 4.80
C GLN A 112 -14.79 -2.79 3.29
N ASN A 113 -16.03 -3.07 2.88
CA ASN A 113 -16.33 -3.34 1.48
C ASN A 113 -16.62 -2.08 0.65
N ALA A 114 -16.61 -0.88 1.25
CA ALA A 114 -17.03 0.35 0.59
C ALA A 114 -16.07 1.53 0.77
N ILE A 115 -15.18 1.53 1.76
CA ILE A 115 -14.37 2.69 2.15
C ILE A 115 -12.91 2.28 2.22
N SER A 116 -12.11 2.70 1.24
CA SER A 116 -10.71 2.25 1.10
C SER A 116 -9.83 2.56 2.32
N PRO A 117 -9.97 3.69 3.05
CA PRO A 117 -9.20 3.90 4.27
C PRO A 117 -9.46 2.90 5.39
N ALA A 118 -10.66 2.30 5.43
CA ALA A 118 -10.95 1.27 6.42
C ALA A 118 -10.07 0.03 6.21
N ASN A 119 -9.68 -0.26 4.96
CA ASN A 119 -8.89 -1.42 4.59
C ASN A 119 -7.42 -1.36 5.04
N TYR A 120 -6.96 -0.21 5.54
CA TYR A 120 -5.63 -0.06 6.15
C TYR A 120 -5.66 0.68 7.48
N TRP A 121 -6.85 0.88 8.06
CA TRP A 121 -6.98 1.43 9.40
C TRP A 121 -6.47 0.43 10.44
N ARG A 122 -5.43 0.81 11.19
CA ARG A 122 -4.83 0.00 12.26
C ARG A 122 -4.91 0.74 13.59
N ASP A 123 -6.05 0.59 14.27
CA ASP A 123 -6.35 1.22 15.54
C ASP A 123 -5.63 0.51 16.72
N PRO A 124 -4.73 1.19 17.46
CA PRO A 124 -4.05 0.59 18.61
C PRO A 124 -5.00 0.14 19.72
N GLU A 125 -6.17 0.77 19.89
CA GLU A 125 -7.17 0.41 20.91
C GLU A 125 -8.08 -0.75 20.47
N GLN A 126 -8.07 -1.08 19.18
CA GLN A 126 -8.92 -2.12 18.60
C GLN A 126 -8.12 -3.13 17.76
N LEU A 127 -6.84 -3.36 18.09
CA LEU A 127 -5.98 -4.28 17.32
C LEU A 127 -6.55 -5.69 17.16
N ASP A 128 -7.27 -6.21 18.17
CA ASP A 128 -7.89 -7.53 18.06
C ASP A 128 -8.96 -7.55 16.96
N ARG A 129 -9.75 -6.47 16.82
CA ARG A 129 -10.71 -6.31 15.71
C ARG A 129 -10.02 -6.07 14.38
N TYR A 130 -8.90 -5.33 14.38
CA TYR A 130 -8.08 -5.15 13.18
C TYR A 130 -7.58 -6.50 12.63
N TYR A 131 -7.03 -7.35 13.49
CA TYR A 131 -6.52 -8.66 13.10
C TYR A 131 -7.63 -9.58 12.59
N SER A 132 -8.85 -9.50 13.13
CA SER A 132 -9.95 -10.38 12.72
C SER A 132 -10.80 -9.84 11.56
N ASN A 133 -10.92 -8.51 11.39
CA ASN A 133 -11.95 -7.90 10.54
C ASN A 133 -11.44 -6.86 9.53
N CYS A 134 -10.24 -6.30 9.67
CA CYS A 134 -9.65 -5.58 8.53
C CYS A 134 -9.48 -6.61 7.41
N HIS A 135 -9.84 -6.32 6.15
CA HIS A 135 -9.79 -7.32 5.07
C HIS A 135 -8.55 -7.24 4.19
N TYR A 136 -7.85 -6.11 4.16
CA TYR A 136 -6.70 -5.92 3.27
C TYR A 136 -5.36 -5.80 4.00
N LEU A 137 -5.11 -4.74 4.79
CA LEU A 137 -3.78 -4.50 5.38
C LEU A 137 -3.30 -5.66 6.25
N SER A 138 -4.17 -6.23 7.10
CA SER A 138 -3.79 -7.39 7.90
C SER A 138 -3.58 -8.68 7.09
N ASP A 139 -4.09 -8.75 5.85
CA ASP A 139 -3.85 -9.88 4.93
C ASP A 139 -2.47 -9.76 4.29
N ILE A 140 -2.20 -8.63 3.63
CA ILE A 140 -0.92 -8.38 2.96
C ILE A 140 0.25 -8.23 3.95
N ASN A 141 -0.04 -8.05 5.24
CA ASN A 141 0.94 -8.08 6.32
C ASN A 141 1.15 -9.48 6.92
N ASN A 142 0.45 -10.52 6.45
CA ASN A 142 0.43 -11.84 7.07
C ASN A 142 0.09 -11.81 8.58
N GLU A 143 -0.73 -10.84 8.99
CA GLU A 143 -1.16 -10.67 10.39
C GLU A 143 -2.42 -11.49 10.71
N ARG A 144 -2.89 -12.32 9.77
CA ARG A 144 -4.02 -13.24 9.94
C ARG A 144 -3.57 -14.69 9.79
N GLY A 145 -4.18 -15.56 10.61
CA GLY A 145 -4.17 -17.01 10.38
C GLY A 145 -2.78 -17.58 10.04
N THR A 146 -2.74 -18.35 8.96
CA THR A 146 -1.50 -18.92 8.39
C THR A 146 -0.94 -17.95 7.34
N PRO A 147 0.34 -17.56 7.44
CA PRO A 147 0.98 -16.68 6.45
C PRO A 147 0.91 -17.22 5.02
N ASN A 148 0.70 -16.33 4.06
CA ASN A 148 0.78 -16.64 2.64
C ASN A 148 2.24 -16.60 2.16
N GLY A 149 2.82 -17.77 1.88
CA GLY A 149 4.20 -17.91 1.41
C GLY A 149 4.46 -17.20 0.07
N ILE A 150 3.45 -17.11 -0.80
CA ILE A 150 3.57 -16.47 -2.14
C ILE A 150 3.85 -14.98 -1.98
N TYR A 151 3.21 -14.30 -1.03
CA TYR A 151 3.43 -12.87 -0.79
C TYR A 151 4.90 -12.60 -0.45
N ARG A 152 5.46 -13.42 0.44
CA ARG A 152 6.89 -13.35 0.82
C ARG A 152 7.79 -13.64 -0.38
N GLU A 153 7.53 -14.72 -1.12
CA GLU A 153 8.32 -15.08 -2.30
C GLU A 153 8.33 -13.97 -3.35
N ASN A 154 7.21 -13.30 -3.56
CA ASN A 154 7.12 -12.21 -4.53
C ASN A 154 7.86 -10.95 -4.08
N ILE A 155 7.75 -10.56 -2.80
CA ILE A 155 8.53 -9.44 -2.25
C ILE A 155 10.04 -9.71 -2.36
N LEU A 156 10.48 -10.95 -2.12
CA LEU A 156 11.89 -11.33 -2.23
C LEU A 156 12.45 -11.32 -3.67
N LYS A 157 11.60 -11.22 -4.69
CA LYS A 157 12.04 -11.06 -6.09
C LYS A 157 12.46 -9.62 -6.41
N LEU A 158 12.09 -8.64 -5.59
CA LEU A 158 12.50 -7.26 -5.78
C LEU A 158 14.03 -7.13 -5.65
N ASN A 159 14.63 -6.36 -6.54
CA ASN A 159 16.02 -5.92 -6.40
C ASN A 159 16.16 -4.94 -5.24
N SER A 160 15.16 -4.09 -5.02
CA SER A 160 15.13 -3.14 -3.91
C SER A 160 13.70 -2.76 -3.53
N PHE A 161 13.49 -2.61 -2.22
CA PHE A 161 12.28 -2.00 -1.66
C PHE A 161 12.69 -0.71 -0.92
N VAL A 162 12.48 0.42 -1.59
CA VAL A 162 12.81 1.75 -1.08
C VAL A 162 11.61 2.32 -0.33
N MET A 163 11.77 2.47 0.98
CA MET A 163 10.78 3.07 1.85
C MET A 163 11.18 4.50 2.21
N THR A 164 10.21 5.39 2.27
CA THR A 164 10.42 6.79 2.67
C THR A 164 9.41 7.18 3.74
N TYR A 165 9.82 8.10 4.61
CA TYR A 165 8.97 8.69 5.63
C TYR A 165 9.48 10.11 5.92
N SER A 166 8.64 10.94 6.54
CA SER A 166 8.98 12.32 6.89
C SER A 166 8.76 12.57 8.38
N ASN A 167 9.74 13.20 9.04
CA ASN A 167 9.63 13.60 10.45
C ASN A 167 8.67 14.80 10.67
N ILE A 168 8.32 15.52 9.60
CA ILE A 168 7.43 16.69 9.63
C ILE A 168 6.04 16.38 9.05
N ASP A 169 5.74 15.11 8.83
CA ASP A 169 4.44 14.66 8.34
C ASP A 169 3.35 14.88 9.40
N GLU A 170 2.27 15.58 9.05
CA GLU A 170 1.14 15.84 9.96
C GLU A 170 -0.11 15.05 9.57
N VAL A 171 -0.03 14.28 8.49
CA VAL A 171 -1.11 13.49 7.91
C VAL A 171 -1.05 12.05 8.41
N VAL A 172 0.17 11.50 8.52
CA VAL A 172 0.43 10.12 8.89
C VAL A 172 0.75 9.96 10.36
N MET A 173 -0.01 9.10 11.02
CA MET A 173 0.19 8.80 12.43
C MET A 173 0.07 7.29 12.69
N PRO A 174 1.15 6.64 13.16
CA PRO A 174 2.48 7.20 13.40
C PRO A 174 3.22 7.50 12.09
N ARG A 175 4.03 8.56 12.05
CA ARG A 175 4.87 8.93 10.88
C ARG A 175 5.77 7.78 10.43
N GLN A 176 6.22 6.97 11.39
CA GLN A 176 7.06 5.79 11.17
C GLN A 176 6.34 4.65 10.44
N SER A 177 5.04 4.78 10.17
CA SER A 177 4.31 3.84 9.32
C SER A 177 4.90 3.74 7.91
N GLY A 178 5.55 4.79 7.42
CA GLY A 178 6.36 4.73 6.18
C GLY A 178 7.55 3.75 6.25
N LEU A 179 7.91 3.26 7.44
CA LEU A 179 8.96 2.27 7.71
C LEU A 179 8.40 0.97 8.32
N PHE A 180 7.16 0.59 7.98
CA PHE A 180 6.45 -0.59 8.53
C PHE A 180 6.21 -0.58 10.06
N MET A 181 6.38 0.55 10.74
CA MET A 181 6.10 0.64 12.17
C MET A 181 4.64 0.98 12.44
N GLY A 182 4.15 0.61 13.62
CA GLY A 182 2.80 0.90 14.08
C GLY A 182 2.79 1.49 15.48
N TYR A 183 1.61 1.69 16.04
CA TYR A 183 1.44 1.89 17.47
C TYR A 183 1.31 0.55 18.19
N MET A 184 1.80 0.49 19.43
CA MET A 184 1.60 -0.65 20.33
C MET A 184 0.14 -0.75 20.78
N LYS A 185 -0.28 -1.96 21.20
CA LYS A 185 -1.65 -2.18 21.69
C LYS A 185 -1.95 -1.27 22.88
N ASN A 186 -3.08 -0.54 22.81
CA ASN A 186 -3.54 0.41 23.83
C ASN A 186 -2.52 1.51 24.19
N SER A 187 -1.64 1.89 23.26
CA SER A 187 -0.61 2.91 23.47
C SER A 187 -0.33 3.70 22.20
N LEU A 188 0.16 4.93 22.34
CA LEU A 188 0.70 5.74 21.22
C LEU A 188 2.23 5.61 21.12
N GLU A 189 2.83 4.70 21.87
CA GLU A 189 4.24 4.35 21.70
C GLU A 189 4.43 3.49 20.43
N ILE A 190 5.57 3.67 19.77
CA ILE A 190 5.88 3.02 18.50
C ILE A 190 6.21 1.54 18.70
N GLU A 191 5.49 0.68 18.00
CA GLU A 191 5.82 -0.73 17.78
C GLU A 191 6.93 -0.81 16.72
N THR A 192 8.13 -1.23 17.14
CA THR A 192 9.25 -1.42 16.22
C THR A 192 9.07 -2.66 15.35
N TRP A 193 9.73 -2.69 14.19
CA TRP A 193 9.68 -3.80 13.24
C TRP A 193 9.88 -5.18 13.90
N ASN A 194 10.94 -5.35 14.69
CA ASN A 194 11.28 -6.63 15.33
C ASN A 194 10.24 -7.11 16.36
N ASN A 195 9.41 -6.21 16.87
CA ASN A 195 8.33 -6.53 17.81
C ASN A 195 6.97 -6.69 17.12
N SER A 196 6.89 -6.36 15.83
CA SER A 196 5.64 -6.42 15.08
C SER A 196 5.25 -7.87 14.76
N ARG A 197 3.96 -8.10 14.58
CA ARG A 197 3.43 -9.41 14.13
C ARG A 197 3.88 -9.79 12.72
N GLN A 198 4.27 -8.81 11.91
CA GLN A 198 4.79 -9.00 10.56
C GLN A 198 6.20 -9.60 10.55
N PHE A 199 6.99 -9.32 11.59
CA PHE A 199 8.34 -9.82 11.68
C PHE A 199 8.34 -11.29 12.11
N THR A 200 8.80 -12.13 11.19
CA THR A 200 9.08 -13.55 11.45
C THR A 200 10.57 -13.78 11.29
N THR A 201 11.17 -14.59 12.17
CA THR A 201 12.53 -15.07 11.96
C THR A 201 12.52 -16.05 10.79
N ALA A 202 13.53 -15.99 9.92
CA ALA A 202 13.70 -17.02 8.90
C ALA A 202 13.97 -18.35 9.62
N GLU A 203 13.00 -19.26 9.60
CA GLU A 203 13.24 -20.70 9.77
C GLU A 203 13.61 -21.32 8.42
#